data_AF-A0A5Q5BFH5-F1
#
_entry.id   AF-A0A5Q5BFH5-F1
#
_cell.length_a   1.000
_cell.length_b   1.000
_cell.length_c   1.000
_cell.angle_alpha   90.00
_cell.angle_beta   90.00
_cell.angle_gamma   90.00
#
_symmetry.space_group_name_H-M   'P 1'
#
loop_
_entity.id
_entity.type
_entity.pdbx_description
1 polymer ?
#
loop_
_entity_poly.entity_id
_entity_poly.type
_entity_poly.pdbx_seq_one_letter_code
_entity_poly.pdbx_strand_id
1 'polypeptide(L)'
;MTDEPSVVFEVPPFVTDAGIREALGEDRIQQLRRLHQVRGVDALGWYVTFHQRRYQHGVHIPVEGVLWLVLHALQGVQLTVERRIELAFHAILRHELFHFEADCMTANWELATGVEVYWKSRGLRNNNGYIEQEEGLANAYMLRGFKHPTRLLANSAGTYSALKRFCEHQPPGYDYGPDFARTRTSYLRECNWLSDTYHQASSATWHAPDALDTVIFYPNPVRIDWTRCPIILDDPVDLLQRLGIGVSLFRAVEDVLETPKFRSALSKLDSQLQKLWSTRKADLARSTALKSLDFKPWKKAGPDIYSVRVNGNYRAHLRHDRDERVWFAEAIGDHKAMGHG
;
A
#
# COMPACT_ATOMS: atom_id res chain seq x y z
N MET A 1 3.37 -15.98 2.77
CA MET A 1 2.23 -15.04 2.70
C MET A 1 2.75 -13.69 3.13
N THR A 2 3.01 -12.80 2.18
CA THR A 2 3.45 -11.44 2.46
C THR A 2 2.21 -10.55 2.56
N ASP A 3 1.97 -9.99 3.74
CA ASP A 3 0.97 -8.94 3.94
C ASP A 3 1.39 -7.67 3.17
N GLU A 4 0.45 -6.78 2.83
CA GLU A 4 0.70 -5.47 2.19
C GLU A 4 1.75 -4.63 2.96
N PRO A 5 2.47 -3.69 2.31
CA PRO A 5 3.53 -2.95 2.99
C PRO A 5 2.93 -2.10 4.11
N SER A 6 3.36 -2.32 5.34
CA SER A 6 2.89 -1.52 6.47
C SER A 6 3.69 -0.21 6.52
N VAL A 7 3.13 0.86 5.97
CA VAL A 7 3.66 2.22 6.16
C VAL A 7 2.89 2.87 7.31
N VAL A 8 3.61 3.31 8.35
CA VAL A 8 3.02 4.02 9.48
C VAL A 8 3.25 5.51 9.30
N PHE A 9 2.17 6.25 9.05
CA PHE A 9 2.17 7.71 9.07
C PHE A 9 1.85 8.17 10.49
N GLU A 10 2.82 8.78 11.15
CA GLU A 10 2.66 9.32 12.50
C GLU A 10 2.12 10.74 12.38
N VAL A 11 0.80 10.86 12.30
CA VAL A 11 0.14 12.13 12.04
C VAL A 11 -0.19 12.82 13.38
N PRO A 12 0.32 14.03 13.64
CA PRO A 12 0.01 14.74 14.87
C PRO A 12 -1.49 15.03 15.02
N PRO A 13 -2.03 15.07 16.25
CA PRO A 13 -3.45 15.27 16.49
C PRO A 13 -3.97 16.65 16.04
N PHE A 14 -3.08 17.62 15.82
CA PHE A 14 -3.43 18.94 15.32
C PHE A 14 -3.56 19.01 13.80
N VAL A 15 -3.14 17.97 13.05
CA VAL A 15 -3.28 17.96 11.59
C VAL A 15 -4.76 17.80 11.24
N THR A 16 -5.28 18.76 10.47
CA THR A 16 -6.68 18.83 10.02
C THR A 16 -6.75 18.94 8.51
N ASP A 17 -7.94 18.76 7.92
CA ASP A 17 -8.15 18.99 6.48
C ASP A 17 -7.81 20.42 6.06
N ALA A 18 -8.08 21.41 6.94
CA ALA A 18 -7.71 22.79 6.70
C ALA A 18 -6.19 22.97 6.68
N GLY A 19 -5.48 22.36 7.64
CA GLY A 19 -4.01 22.36 7.67
C GLY A 19 -3.37 21.66 6.46
N ILE A 20 -3.95 20.55 6.00
CA ILE A 20 -3.50 19.88 4.76
C ILE A 20 -3.70 20.80 3.55
N ARG A 21 -4.87 21.47 3.45
CA ARG A 21 -5.17 22.40 2.36
C ARG A 21 -4.21 23.59 2.34
N GLU A 22 -3.94 24.17 3.50
CA GLU A 22 -2.97 25.26 3.66
C GLU A 22 -1.57 24.82 3.27
N ALA A 23 -1.11 23.66 3.72
CA ALA A 23 0.23 23.14 3.42
C ALA A 23 0.42 22.84 1.92
N LEU A 24 -0.59 22.30 1.24
CA LEU A 24 -0.56 22.07 -0.20
C LEU A 24 -0.62 23.39 -1.00
N GLY A 25 -1.44 24.34 -0.53
CA GLY A 25 -1.74 25.58 -1.25
C GLY A 25 -2.76 25.39 -2.39
N GLU A 26 -3.60 26.40 -2.60
CA GLU A 26 -4.69 26.34 -3.58
C GLU A 26 -4.20 26.15 -5.03
N ASP A 27 -3.11 26.80 -5.41
CA ASP A 27 -2.56 26.69 -6.77
C ASP A 27 -2.15 25.25 -7.10
N ARG A 28 -1.49 24.57 -6.15
CA ARG A 28 -1.08 23.18 -6.32
C ARG A 28 -2.28 22.24 -6.34
N ILE A 29 -3.27 22.48 -5.48
CA ILE A 29 -4.53 21.73 -5.50
C ILE A 29 -5.23 21.83 -6.87
N GLN A 30 -5.30 23.02 -7.45
CA GLN A 30 -5.88 23.21 -8.79
C GLN A 30 -5.02 22.57 -9.88
N GLN A 31 -3.69 22.62 -9.76
CA GLN A 31 -2.80 21.93 -10.70
C GLN A 31 -3.01 20.41 -10.66
N LEU A 32 -3.04 19.80 -9.48
CA LEU A 32 -3.29 18.37 -9.31
C LEU A 32 -4.67 17.98 -9.83
N ARG A 33 -5.70 18.81 -9.60
CA ARG A 33 -7.03 18.61 -10.16
C ARG A 33 -7.01 18.58 -11.69
N ARG A 34 -6.32 19.53 -12.34
CA ARG A 34 -6.18 19.55 -13.80
C ARG A 34 -5.41 18.33 -14.32
N LEU A 35 -4.34 17.92 -13.64
CA LEU A 35 -3.58 16.73 -14.01
C LEU A 35 -4.43 15.47 -13.88
N HIS A 36 -5.18 15.32 -12.79
CA HIS A 36 -6.08 14.20 -12.54
C HIS A 36 -7.20 14.09 -13.59
N GLN A 37 -7.74 15.22 -14.07
CA GLN A 37 -8.73 15.22 -15.15
C GLN A 37 -8.20 14.65 -16.48
N VAL A 38 -6.88 14.70 -16.69
CA VAL A 38 -6.23 14.20 -17.91
C VAL A 38 -5.69 12.78 -17.71
N ARG A 39 -5.08 12.53 -16.54
CA ARG A 39 -4.27 11.32 -16.26
C ARG A 39 -4.81 10.44 -15.15
N GLY A 40 -6.01 10.67 -14.62
CA GLY A 40 -6.59 9.81 -13.59
C GLY A 40 -5.70 9.67 -12.35
N VAL A 41 -5.51 8.43 -11.87
CA VAL A 41 -4.70 8.14 -10.67
C VAL A 41 -3.20 8.37 -10.91
N ASP A 42 -2.71 8.27 -12.15
CA ASP A 42 -1.30 8.53 -12.51
C ASP A 42 -0.84 9.96 -12.20
N ALA A 43 -1.80 10.88 -11.99
CA ALA A 43 -1.49 12.23 -11.51
C ALA A 43 -1.04 12.26 -10.03
N LEU A 44 -1.32 11.20 -9.28
CA LEU A 44 -1.16 11.10 -7.82
C LEU A 44 -0.08 10.09 -7.40
N GLY A 45 0.36 9.23 -8.31
CA GLY A 45 1.46 8.28 -8.21
C GLY A 45 1.76 7.72 -9.59
N TRP A 46 2.88 7.05 -9.79
CA TRP A 46 3.15 6.39 -11.07
C TRP A 46 4.10 5.21 -10.91
N TYR A 47 3.90 4.19 -11.74
CA TYR A 47 4.83 3.09 -11.88
C TYR A 47 5.86 3.35 -12.99
N VAL A 48 7.15 3.26 -12.65
CA VAL A 48 8.24 3.22 -13.63
C VAL A 48 8.57 1.76 -13.94
N THR A 49 8.36 1.38 -15.19
CA THR A 49 8.61 0.03 -15.72
C THR A 49 10.07 -0.41 -15.65
N PHE A 50 10.28 -1.70 -15.34
CA PHE A 50 11.61 -2.31 -15.39
C PHE A 50 12.09 -2.59 -16.82
N HIS A 51 11.19 -2.61 -17.83
CA HIS A 51 11.57 -2.71 -19.24
C HIS A 51 12.32 -1.46 -19.74
N GLN A 52 12.11 -0.30 -19.10
CA GLN A 52 12.80 0.95 -19.45
C GLN A 52 13.99 1.27 -18.54
N ARG A 53 13.88 1.00 -17.23
CA ARG A 53 14.85 1.44 -16.23
C ARG A 53 15.30 0.28 -15.36
N ARG A 54 16.60 0.00 -15.35
CA ARG A 54 17.17 -1.08 -14.51
C ARG A 54 17.18 -0.72 -13.02
N TYR A 55 17.61 0.50 -12.65
CA TYR A 55 17.93 0.87 -11.26
C TYR A 55 17.00 1.91 -10.62
N GLN A 56 15.92 2.30 -11.32
CA GLN A 56 14.95 3.31 -10.87
C GLN A 56 13.52 2.93 -11.27
N HIS A 57 13.27 1.63 -11.47
CA HIS A 57 11.91 1.13 -11.63
C HIS A 57 11.23 1.03 -10.26
N GLY A 58 9.91 1.03 -10.26
CA GLY A 58 9.13 0.94 -9.02
C GLY A 58 7.96 1.90 -9.01
N VAL A 59 7.22 1.85 -7.91
CA VAL A 59 6.08 2.71 -7.63
C VAL A 59 6.57 3.98 -6.95
N HIS A 60 6.28 5.13 -7.56
CA HIS A 60 6.53 6.45 -7.01
C HIS A 60 5.24 7.06 -6.49
N ILE A 61 5.24 7.47 -5.22
CA ILE A 61 4.07 8.04 -4.54
C ILE A 61 4.46 9.41 -3.99
N PRO A 62 4.10 10.51 -4.66
CA PRO A 62 4.28 11.85 -4.10
C PRO A 62 3.34 12.07 -2.90
N VAL A 63 3.87 12.62 -1.81
CA VAL A 63 3.08 12.99 -0.62
C VAL A 63 1.92 13.92 -0.98
N GLU A 64 2.14 14.82 -1.93
CA GLU A 64 1.11 15.70 -2.48
C GLU A 64 -0.10 14.93 -3.04
N GLY A 65 0.14 13.83 -3.77
CA GLY A 65 -0.91 13.00 -4.34
C GLY A 65 -1.75 12.33 -3.25
N VAL A 66 -1.08 11.82 -2.21
CA VAL A 66 -1.73 11.24 -1.02
C VAL A 66 -2.62 12.25 -0.33
N LEU A 67 -2.07 13.42 0.00
CA LEU A 67 -2.81 14.48 0.71
C LEU A 67 -3.94 15.06 -0.15
N TRP A 68 -3.75 15.19 -1.45
CA TRP A 68 -4.80 15.63 -2.36
C TRP A 68 -5.95 14.63 -2.42
N LEU A 69 -5.66 13.32 -2.47
CA LEU A 69 -6.68 12.27 -2.46
C LEU A 69 -7.47 12.25 -1.13
N VAL A 70 -6.82 12.56 0.00
CA VAL A 70 -7.49 12.76 1.29
C VAL A 70 -8.53 13.87 1.21
N LEU A 71 -8.18 15.02 0.63
CA LEU A 71 -9.07 16.17 0.52
C LEU A 71 -10.19 16.00 -0.53
N HIS A 72 -9.96 15.23 -1.60
CA HIS A 72 -10.88 15.18 -2.74
C HIS A 72 -11.75 13.92 -2.76
N ALA A 73 -11.20 12.77 -2.38
CA ALA A 73 -11.95 11.52 -2.35
C ALA A 73 -12.41 11.16 -0.94
N LEU A 74 -11.57 11.38 0.08
CA LEU A 74 -11.80 10.84 1.42
C LEU A 74 -12.32 11.84 2.45
N GLN A 75 -12.48 13.13 2.10
CA GLN A 75 -12.86 14.18 3.06
C GLN A 75 -14.17 13.88 3.81
N GLY A 76 -15.18 13.34 3.11
CA GLY A 76 -16.47 12.99 3.70
C GLY A 76 -16.49 11.65 4.45
N VAL A 77 -15.37 10.92 4.51
CA VAL A 77 -15.29 9.63 5.19
C VAL A 77 -15.03 9.88 6.68
N GLN A 78 -15.90 9.35 7.56
CA GLN A 78 -15.86 9.54 9.01
C GLN A 78 -14.74 8.74 9.67
N LEU A 79 -13.50 9.10 9.34
CA LEU A 79 -12.27 8.52 9.85
C LEU A 79 -11.31 9.66 10.23
N THR A 80 -10.44 9.38 11.21
CA THR A 80 -9.34 10.28 11.57
C THR A 80 -8.51 10.65 10.34
N VAL A 81 -7.97 11.87 10.29
CA VAL A 81 -7.11 12.34 9.20
C VAL A 81 -5.98 11.37 8.92
N GLU A 82 -5.32 10.87 9.96
CA GLU A 82 -4.27 9.85 9.87
C GLU A 82 -4.71 8.63 9.09
N ARG A 83 -5.84 8.04 9.48
CA ARG A 83 -6.37 6.85 8.80
C ARG A 83 -6.73 7.15 7.34
N ARG A 84 -7.22 8.35 7.03
CA ARG A 84 -7.47 8.75 5.63
C ARG A 84 -6.17 8.87 4.83
N ILE A 85 -5.09 9.39 5.42
CA ILE A 85 -3.75 9.44 4.80
C ILE A 85 -3.24 8.03 4.50
N GLU A 86 -3.28 7.12 5.48
CA GLU A 86 -2.89 5.71 5.28
C GLU A 86 -3.68 5.06 4.13
N LEU A 87 -5.01 5.23 4.12
CA LEU A 87 -5.87 4.64 3.10
C LEU A 87 -5.65 5.27 1.72
N ALA A 88 -5.37 6.57 1.65
CA ALA A 88 -5.03 7.25 0.40
C ALA A 88 -3.70 6.75 -0.18
N PHE A 89 -2.67 6.60 0.67
CA PHE A 89 -1.40 5.99 0.26
C PHE A 89 -1.62 4.59 -0.32
N HIS A 90 -2.40 3.76 0.38
CA HIS A 90 -2.71 2.41 -0.09
C HIS A 90 -3.57 2.38 -1.37
N ALA A 91 -4.45 3.36 -1.56
CA ALA A 91 -5.24 3.47 -2.77
C ALA A 91 -4.34 3.66 -4.00
N ILE A 92 -3.45 4.65 -3.93
CA ILE A 92 -2.47 4.95 -4.99
C ILE A 92 -1.53 3.75 -5.18
N LEU A 93 -0.92 3.25 -4.09
CA LEU A 93 0.00 2.11 -4.17
C LEU A 93 -0.63 0.89 -4.85
N ARG A 94 -1.89 0.55 -4.53
CA ARG A 94 -2.54 -0.60 -5.15
C ARG A 94 -2.76 -0.38 -6.64
N HIS A 95 -3.20 0.81 -7.04
CA HIS A 95 -3.32 1.16 -8.44
C HIS A 95 -1.99 0.92 -9.17
N GLU A 96 -0.89 1.49 -8.66
CA GLU A 96 0.43 1.38 -9.28
C GLU A 96 1.01 -0.05 -9.27
N LEU A 97 0.70 -0.84 -8.24
CA LEU A 97 1.11 -2.24 -8.19
C LEU A 97 0.49 -3.06 -9.33
N PHE A 98 -0.70 -2.70 -9.82
CA PHE A 98 -1.26 -3.38 -10.98
C PHE A 98 -0.43 -3.16 -12.24
N HIS A 99 0.07 -1.94 -12.49
CA HIS A 99 0.98 -1.69 -13.61
C HIS A 99 2.25 -2.53 -13.50
N PHE A 100 2.83 -2.66 -12.31
CA PHE A 100 3.96 -3.58 -12.08
C PHE A 100 3.61 -5.03 -12.42
N GLU A 101 2.42 -5.48 -12.08
CA GLU A 101 1.96 -6.84 -12.33
C GLU A 101 1.66 -7.07 -13.82
N ALA A 102 1.14 -6.07 -14.53
CA ALA A 102 0.97 -6.07 -15.98
C ALA A 102 2.33 -6.05 -16.72
N ASP A 103 3.33 -5.35 -16.16
CA ASP A 103 4.71 -5.38 -16.63
C ASP A 103 5.32 -6.78 -16.45
N CYS A 104 5.10 -7.42 -15.31
CA CYS A 104 5.51 -8.82 -15.09
C CYS A 104 4.82 -9.79 -16.07
N MET A 105 3.52 -9.60 -16.32
CA MET A 105 2.78 -10.40 -17.30
C MET A 105 3.35 -10.26 -18.70
N THR A 106 3.68 -9.03 -19.09
CA THR A 106 4.32 -8.73 -20.37
C THR A 106 5.67 -9.43 -20.48
N ALA A 107 6.51 -9.35 -19.46
CA ALA A 107 7.81 -10.03 -19.45
C ALA A 107 7.66 -11.56 -19.55
N ASN A 108 6.64 -12.15 -18.92
CA ASN A 108 6.37 -13.58 -19.03
C ASN A 108 5.93 -13.97 -20.45
N TRP A 109 5.19 -13.11 -21.15
CA TRP A 109 4.92 -13.29 -22.58
C TRP A 109 6.18 -13.23 -23.43
N GLU A 110 7.07 -12.27 -23.18
CA GLU A 110 8.34 -12.14 -23.90
C GLU A 110 9.22 -13.37 -23.69
N LEU A 111 9.28 -13.90 -22.47
CA LEU A 111 9.98 -15.15 -22.15
C LEU A 111 9.38 -16.36 -22.85
N ALA A 112 8.05 -16.44 -22.96
CA ALA A 112 7.36 -17.57 -23.57
C ALA A 112 7.44 -17.58 -25.11
N THR A 113 7.43 -16.39 -25.72
CA THR A 113 7.34 -16.23 -27.19
C THR A 113 8.67 -15.87 -27.84
N GLY A 114 9.63 -15.36 -27.07
CA GLY A 114 10.92 -14.89 -27.57
C GLY A 114 10.84 -13.60 -28.39
N VAL A 115 9.72 -12.87 -28.34
CA VAL A 115 9.53 -11.60 -29.05
C VAL A 115 9.23 -10.46 -28.08
N GLU A 116 9.44 -9.23 -28.52
CA GLU A 116 9.07 -8.03 -27.75
C GLU A 116 7.54 -7.89 -27.68
N VAL A 117 7.02 -7.76 -26.46
CA VAL A 117 5.59 -7.55 -26.19
C VAL A 117 5.39 -6.19 -25.53
N TYR A 118 6.31 -5.79 -24.64
CA TYR A 118 6.24 -4.51 -23.94
C TYR A 118 6.18 -3.35 -24.91
N TRP A 119 7.20 -3.21 -25.77
CA TRP A 119 7.29 -2.09 -26.70
C TRP A 119 6.15 -2.06 -27.71
N LYS A 120 5.68 -3.23 -28.13
CA LYS A 120 4.58 -3.36 -29.08
C LYS A 120 3.23 -2.97 -28.47
N SER A 121 2.95 -3.42 -27.25
CA SER A 121 1.72 -3.06 -26.52
C SER A 121 1.59 -1.55 -26.30
N ARG A 122 2.70 -0.79 -26.22
CA ARG A 122 2.65 0.67 -26.06
C ARG A 122 2.03 1.40 -27.27
N GLY A 123 1.90 0.74 -28.42
CA GLY A 123 1.12 1.23 -29.56
C GLY A 123 -0.39 1.31 -29.30
N LEU A 124 -0.88 0.67 -28.23
CA LEU A 124 -2.29 0.70 -27.80
C LEU A 124 -2.65 1.93 -26.96
N ARG A 125 -1.66 2.79 -26.64
CA ARG A 125 -1.90 4.00 -25.86
C ARG A 125 -2.83 4.94 -26.61
N ASN A 126 -3.77 5.54 -25.88
CA ASN A 126 -4.62 6.60 -26.42
C ASN A 126 -3.85 7.92 -26.58
N ASN A 127 -4.54 8.98 -27.05
CA ASN A 127 -3.94 10.30 -27.28
C ASN A 127 -3.36 10.96 -26.01
N ASN A 128 -3.78 10.51 -24.82
CA ASN A 128 -3.28 11.01 -23.55
C ASN A 128 -2.09 10.19 -23.01
N GLY A 129 -1.71 9.10 -23.69
CA GLY A 129 -0.49 8.34 -23.43
C GLY A 129 -0.63 7.11 -22.52
N TYR A 130 -1.85 6.70 -22.18
CA TYR A 130 -2.13 5.51 -21.35
C TYR A 130 -3.01 4.49 -22.09
N ILE A 131 -3.08 3.26 -21.56
CA ILE A 131 -3.90 2.17 -22.14
C ILE A 131 -5.14 2.02 -21.26
N GLU A 132 -6.29 2.44 -21.79
CA GLU A 132 -7.55 2.56 -21.04
C GLU A 132 -7.94 1.30 -20.26
N GLN A 133 -7.75 0.13 -20.86
CA GLN A 133 -8.02 -1.14 -20.19
C GLN A 133 -7.07 -1.42 -19.01
N GLU A 134 -5.78 -1.08 -19.16
CA GLU A 134 -4.78 -1.24 -18.10
C GLU A 134 -5.13 -0.34 -16.90
N GLU A 135 -5.52 0.92 -17.18
CA GLU A 135 -5.96 1.89 -16.16
C GLU A 135 -7.24 1.44 -15.43
N GLY A 136 -8.21 0.94 -16.18
CA GLY A 136 -9.45 0.40 -15.61
C GLY A 136 -9.16 -0.79 -14.68
N LEU A 137 -8.25 -1.69 -15.07
CA LEU A 137 -7.84 -2.82 -14.25
C LEU A 137 -7.03 -2.39 -13.01
N ALA A 138 -6.20 -1.35 -13.12
CA ALA A 138 -5.48 -0.77 -12.00
C ALA A 138 -6.44 -0.20 -10.95
N ASN A 139 -7.43 0.58 -11.38
CA ASN A 139 -8.52 1.03 -10.52
C ASN A 139 -9.34 -0.13 -9.95
N ALA A 140 -9.60 -1.17 -10.74
CA ALA A 140 -10.33 -2.33 -10.28
C ALA A 140 -9.58 -3.09 -9.17
N TYR A 141 -8.25 -3.24 -9.31
CA TYR A 141 -7.41 -3.87 -8.30
C TYR A 141 -7.36 -3.06 -7.00
N MET A 142 -7.27 -1.72 -7.11
CA MET A 142 -7.42 -0.81 -5.98
C MET A 142 -8.77 -1.03 -5.28
N LEU A 143 -9.89 -0.88 -6.00
CA LEU A 143 -11.25 -0.97 -5.45
C LEU A 143 -11.53 -2.33 -4.79
N ARG A 144 -11.08 -3.43 -5.41
CA ARG A 144 -11.23 -4.78 -4.84
C ARG A 144 -10.50 -4.92 -3.51
N GLY A 145 -9.37 -4.25 -3.33
CA GLY A 145 -8.66 -4.18 -2.05
C GLY A 145 -9.51 -3.60 -0.92
N PHE A 146 -10.26 -2.52 -1.18
CA PHE A 146 -11.13 -1.90 -0.17
C PHE A 146 -12.49 -2.58 -0.04
N LYS A 147 -12.95 -3.30 -1.09
CA LYS A 147 -14.17 -4.11 -1.04
C LYS A 147 -14.00 -5.38 -0.22
N HIS A 148 -12.81 -5.98 -0.28
CA HIS A 148 -12.44 -7.19 0.43
C HIS A 148 -11.15 -6.95 1.23
N PRO A 149 -11.22 -6.13 2.29
CA PRO A 149 -10.04 -5.59 2.96
C PRO A 149 -9.21 -6.67 3.64
N THR A 150 -7.89 -6.56 3.47
CA THR A 150 -6.90 -7.20 4.34
C THR A 150 -6.94 -6.56 5.73
N ARG A 151 -6.20 -7.12 6.70
CA ARG A 151 -6.09 -6.53 8.04
C ARG A 151 -5.65 -5.07 8.00
N LEU A 152 -4.76 -4.72 7.07
CA LEU A 152 -4.22 -3.37 6.91
C LEU A 152 -5.26 -2.38 6.39
N LEU A 153 -6.18 -2.82 5.54
CA LEU A 153 -7.27 -2.01 5.00
C LEU A 153 -8.57 -2.14 5.80
N ALA A 154 -8.57 -2.92 6.89
CA ALA A 154 -9.75 -3.06 7.75
C ALA A 154 -10.13 -1.73 8.42
N ASN A 155 -11.34 -1.66 8.99
CA ASN A 155 -11.86 -0.45 9.65
C ASN A 155 -11.88 0.79 8.72
N SER A 156 -12.10 0.59 7.43
CA SER A 156 -12.17 1.63 6.39
C SER A 156 -13.62 1.86 5.92
N ALA A 157 -14.56 1.95 6.88
CA ALA A 157 -15.98 2.09 6.55
C ALA A 157 -16.21 3.35 5.69
N GLY A 158 -16.96 3.20 4.59
CA GLY A 158 -17.21 4.29 3.64
C GLY A 158 -16.10 4.55 2.62
N THR A 159 -14.87 4.07 2.85
CA THR A 159 -13.72 4.29 1.95
C THR A 159 -13.94 3.68 0.57
N TYR A 160 -14.42 2.44 0.49
CA TYR A 160 -14.74 1.80 -0.80
C TYR A 160 -15.73 2.64 -1.62
N SER A 161 -16.83 3.07 -1.00
CA SER A 161 -17.85 3.87 -1.70
C SER A 161 -17.31 5.23 -2.14
N ALA A 162 -16.43 5.84 -1.34
CA ALA A 162 -15.76 7.09 -1.68
C ALA A 162 -14.81 6.92 -2.87
N LEU A 163 -13.94 5.90 -2.85
CA LEU A 163 -13.02 5.60 -3.95
C LEU A 163 -13.76 5.15 -5.23
N LYS A 164 -14.87 4.41 -5.11
CA LYS A 164 -15.71 4.05 -6.25
C LYS A 164 -16.25 5.30 -6.95
N ARG A 165 -16.85 6.23 -6.19
CA ARG A 165 -17.32 7.51 -6.74
C ARG A 165 -16.18 8.32 -7.34
N PHE A 166 -15.01 8.31 -6.71
CA PHE A 166 -13.84 8.97 -7.26
C PHE A 166 -13.45 8.41 -8.64
N CYS A 167 -13.43 7.08 -8.81
CA CYS A 167 -13.14 6.45 -10.10
C CYS A 167 -14.22 6.77 -11.15
N GLU A 168 -15.50 6.82 -10.77
CA GLU A 168 -16.61 7.14 -11.70
C GLU A 168 -16.52 8.54 -12.33
N HIS A 169 -15.71 9.44 -11.76
CA HIS A 169 -15.50 10.80 -12.29
C HIS A 169 -14.13 10.97 -12.94
N GLN A 170 -13.39 9.89 -13.17
CA GLN A 170 -12.10 9.91 -13.86
C GLN A 170 -12.27 9.87 -15.38
N PRO A 171 -11.24 10.23 -16.17
CA PRO A 171 -11.29 10.14 -17.62
C PRO A 171 -11.52 8.70 -18.13
N PRO A 172 -11.91 8.53 -19.42
CA PRO A 172 -12.12 7.21 -20.03
C PRO A 172 -10.98 6.24 -19.77
N GLY A 173 -11.33 4.98 -19.49
CA GLY A 173 -10.38 3.93 -19.11
C GLY A 173 -10.29 3.79 -17.60
N TYR A 174 -9.96 4.88 -16.91
CA TYR A 174 -9.94 4.89 -15.44
C TYR A 174 -11.35 4.64 -14.86
N ASP A 175 -12.37 5.23 -15.47
CA ASP A 175 -13.77 5.08 -15.06
C ASP A 175 -14.35 3.66 -15.25
N TYR A 176 -13.64 2.76 -15.92
CA TYR A 176 -14.06 1.35 -16.09
C TYR A 176 -13.84 0.52 -14.82
N GLY A 177 -12.98 0.99 -13.91
CA GLY A 177 -12.59 0.26 -12.70
C GLY A 177 -13.73 -0.26 -11.82
N PRO A 178 -14.78 0.54 -11.51
CA PRO A 178 -15.96 0.09 -10.79
C PRO A 178 -16.64 -1.14 -11.38
N ASP A 179 -16.77 -1.19 -12.71
CA ASP A 179 -17.42 -2.30 -13.41
C ASP A 179 -16.55 -3.55 -13.41
N PHE A 180 -15.25 -3.38 -13.65
CA PHE A 180 -14.27 -4.47 -13.60
C PHE A 180 -14.15 -5.05 -12.18
N ALA A 181 -14.25 -4.20 -11.14
CA ALA A 181 -14.21 -4.61 -9.73
C ALA A 181 -15.48 -5.29 -9.22
N ARG A 182 -16.54 -5.36 -10.04
CA ARG A 182 -17.86 -5.86 -9.62
C ARG A 182 -17.80 -7.29 -9.08
N THR A 183 -17.13 -8.19 -9.79
CA THR A 183 -16.91 -9.58 -9.35
C THR A 183 -15.47 -10.01 -9.66
N ARG A 184 -15.01 -11.07 -8.97
CA ARG A 184 -13.70 -11.67 -9.28
C ARG A 184 -13.65 -12.17 -10.73
N THR A 185 -14.74 -12.76 -11.23
CA THR A 185 -14.83 -13.27 -12.60
C THR A 185 -14.73 -12.14 -13.62
N SER A 186 -15.43 -11.01 -13.40
CA SER A 186 -15.32 -9.84 -14.29
C SER A 186 -13.88 -9.33 -14.34
N TYR A 187 -13.26 -9.14 -13.16
CA TYR A 187 -11.88 -8.68 -13.07
C TYR A 187 -10.88 -9.59 -13.80
N LEU A 188 -10.98 -10.91 -13.60
CA LEU A 188 -10.07 -11.87 -14.25
C LEU A 188 -10.31 -11.97 -15.75
N ARG A 189 -11.55 -11.85 -16.21
CA ARG A 189 -11.86 -11.79 -17.65
C ARG A 189 -11.20 -10.57 -18.30
N GLU A 190 -11.27 -9.42 -17.66
CA GLU A 190 -10.60 -8.22 -18.19
C GLU A 190 -9.06 -8.34 -18.15
N CYS A 191 -8.49 -9.04 -17.15
CA CYS A 191 -7.06 -9.37 -17.13
C CYS A 191 -6.66 -10.29 -18.29
N ASN A 192 -7.47 -11.33 -18.54
CA ASN A 192 -7.29 -12.24 -19.69
C ASN A 192 -7.32 -11.44 -21.01
N TRP A 193 -8.33 -10.58 -21.18
CA TRP A 193 -8.44 -9.71 -22.36
C TRP A 193 -7.23 -8.79 -22.54
N LEU A 194 -6.73 -8.17 -21.47
CA LEU A 194 -5.54 -7.31 -21.55
C LEU A 194 -4.30 -8.11 -21.97
N SER A 195 -4.12 -9.29 -21.37
CA SER A 195 -3.01 -10.19 -21.67
C SER A 195 -3.02 -10.65 -23.14
N ASP A 196 -4.19 -11.07 -23.63
CA ASP A 196 -4.40 -11.45 -25.03
C ASP A 196 -4.12 -10.29 -25.97
N THR A 197 -4.64 -9.10 -25.65
CA THR A 197 -4.46 -7.91 -26.48
C THR A 197 -2.97 -7.53 -26.58
N TYR A 198 -2.20 -7.68 -25.50
CA TYR A 198 -0.76 -7.39 -25.52
C TYR A 198 -0.01 -8.41 -26.37
N HIS A 199 -0.35 -9.69 -26.22
CA HIS A 199 0.22 -10.75 -27.05
C HIS A 199 -0.13 -10.57 -28.53
N GLN A 200 -1.38 -10.23 -28.86
CA GLN A 200 -1.82 -9.98 -30.24
C GLN A 200 -1.15 -8.74 -30.86
N ALA A 201 -0.84 -7.72 -30.06
CA ALA A 201 -0.08 -6.57 -30.52
C ALA A 201 1.40 -6.91 -30.82
N SER A 202 1.91 -8.02 -30.27
CA SER A 202 3.29 -8.46 -30.48
C SER A 202 3.53 -9.00 -31.89
N SER A 203 4.81 -9.21 -32.24
CA SER A 203 5.20 -9.84 -33.50
C SER A 203 5.33 -11.36 -33.41
N ALA A 204 4.70 -12.00 -32.41
CA ALA A 204 4.79 -13.44 -32.23
C ALA A 204 4.14 -14.18 -33.41
N THR A 205 4.80 -15.19 -33.94
CA THR A 205 4.24 -16.05 -35.00
C THR A 205 3.28 -17.08 -34.42
N TRP A 206 3.57 -17.56 -33.21
CA TRP A 206 2.68 -18.40 -32.42
C TRP A 206 1.64 -17.53 -31.72
N HIS A 207 0.38 -17.98 -31.77
CA HIS A 207 -0.75 -17.33 -31.13
C HIS A 207 -1.32 -18.24 -30.04
N ALA A 208 -1.65 -17.65 -28.90
CA ALA A 208 -2.36 -18.33 -27.82
C ALA A 208 -3.67 -18.95 -28.34
N PRO A 209 -3.92 -20.26 -28.12
CA PRO A 209 -5.21 -20.84 -28.45
C PRO A 209 -6.29 -20.33 -27.47
N ASP A 210 -7.54 -20.23 -27.92
CA ASP A 210 -8.69 -19.77 -27.10
C ASP A 210 -8.88 -20.56 -25.79
N ALA A 211 -8.39 -21.80 -25.74
CA ALA A 211 -8.45 -22.66 -24.55
C ALA A 211 -7.42 -22.28 -23.48
N LEU A 212 -6.40 -21.48 -23.80
CA LEU A 212 -5.39 -21.03 -22.86
C LEU A 212 -5.91 -19.83 -22.08
N ASP A 213 -6.08 -19.99 -20.77
CA ASP A 213 -6.32 -18.84 -19.89
C ASP A 213 -5.01 -18.05 -19.70
N THR A 214 -4.88 -16.95 -20.43
CA THR A 214 -3.69 -16.09 -20.44
C THR A 214 -3.50 -15.31 -19.14
N VAL A 215 -4.44 -15.42 -18.19
CA VAL A 215 -4.21 -15.00 -16.80
C VAL A 215 -2.99 -15.70 -16.20
N ILE A 216 -2.62 -16.89 -16.70
CA ILE A 216 -1.42 -17.63 -16.26
C ILE A 216 -0.11 -16.84 -16.41
N PHE A 217 -0.06 -15.86 -17.31
CA PHE A 217 1.13 -15.03 -17.50
C PHE A 217 1.30 -13.98 -16.42
N TYR A 218 0.25 -13.63 -15.68
CA TYR A 218 0.42 -12.81 -14.47
C TYR A 218 0.98 -13.68 -13.33
N PRO A 219 1.99 -13.21 -12.58
CA PRO A 219 2.42 -13.89 -11.36
C PRO A 219 1.27 -14.21 -10.40
N ASN A 220 0.45 -13.21 -10.07
CA ASN A 220 -0.78 -13.29 -9.29
C ASN A 220 -1.58 -11.95 -9.34
N PRO A 221 -2.53 -11.78 -10.28
CA PRO A 221 -3.22 -10.50 -10.48
C PRO A 221 -4.25 -10.20 -9.37
N VAL A 222 -4.55 -11.17 -8.50
CA VAL A 222 -5.44 -10.94 -7.34
C VAL A 222 -4.69 -10.66 -6.05
N ARG A 223 -3.39 -10.90 -6.00
CA ARG A 223 -2.52 -10.75 -4.82
C ARG A 223 -1.09 -10.43 -5.27
N ILE A 224 -0.90 -9.19 -5.70
CA ILE A 224 0.37 -8.71 -6.24
C ILE A 224 1.41 -8.68 -5.12
N ASP A 225 2.56 -9.28 -5.38
CA ASP A 225 3.68 -9.32 -4.43
C ASP A 225 4.48 -8.02 -4.50
N TRP A 226 4.09 -7.05 -3.69
CA TRP A 226 4.72 -5.74 -3.59
C TRP A 226 6.20 -5.83 -3.19
N THR A 227 6.66 -6.91 -2.55
CA THR A 227 8.07 -7.02 -2.10
C THR A 227 9.06 -7.11 -3.28
N ARG A 228 8.54 -7.38 -4.48
CA ARG A 228 9.28 -7.40 -5.74
C ARG A 228 9.32 -6.05 -6.46
N CYS A 229 8.61 -5.06 -5.94
CA CYS A 229 8.50 -3.73 -6.53
C CYS A 229 9.04 -2.69 -5.55
N PRO A 230 10.08 -1.91 -5.92
CA PRO A 230 10.49 -0.77 -5.11
C PRO A 230 9.33 0.21 -4.91
N ILE A 231 9.13 0.68 -3.68
CA ILE A 231 8.14 1.70 -3.34
C ILE A 231 8.89 2.93 -2.84
N ILE A 232 8.69 4.04 -3.53
CA ILE A 232 9.41 5.30 -3.32
C ILE A 232 8.39 6.35 -2.92
N LEU A 233 8.53 6.88 -1.70
CA LEU A 233 7.71 7.98 -1.21
C LEU A 233 8.47 9.28 -1.47
N ASP A 234 7.91 10.15 -2.30
CA ASP A 234 8.54 11.40 -2.73
C ASP A 234 7.92 12.59 -1.98
N ASP A 235 8.72 13.38 -1.28
CA ASP A 235 8.29 14.61 -0.59
C ASP A 235 9.17 15.82 -0.96
N PRO A 236 9.16 16.26 -2.24
CA PRO A 236 10.12 17.25 -2.74
C PRO A 236 9.94 18.66 -2.17
N VAL A 237 8.83 18.92 -1.46
CA VAL A 237 8.49 20.22 -0.88
C VAL A 237 8.34 20.17 0.64
N ASP A 238 8.83 19.08 1.27
CA ASP A 238 8.86 18.87 2.72
C ASP A 238 7.48 18.99 3.41
N LEU A 239 6.42 18.49 2.77
CA LEU A 239 5.06 18.55 3.33
C LEU A 239 4.92 17.73 4.61
N LEU A 240 5.61 16.60 4.70
CA LEU A 240 5.64 15.79 5.91
C LEU A 240 6.22 16.61 7.06
N GLN A 241 7.34 17.31 6.83
CA GLN A 241 7.96 18.18 7.82
C GLN A 241 7.03 19.35 8.21
N ARG A 242 6.43 20.03 7.23
CA ARG A 242 5.51 21.17 7.47
C ARG A 242 4.29 20.79 8.29
N LEU A 243 3.76 19.59 8.07
CA LEU A 243 2.62 19.05 8.82
C LEU A 243 3.03 18.32 10.10
N GLY A 244 4.33 18.19 10.37
CA GLY A 244 4.87 17.40 11.48
C GLY A 244 4.56 15.90 11.38
N ILE A 245 4.27 15.39 10.18
CA ILE A 245 3.97 13.98 9.94
C ILE A 245 5.28 13.20 9.89
N GLY A 246 5.46 12.26 10.81
CA GLY A 246 6.54 11.28 10.76
C GLY A 246 6.20 10.11 9.83
N VAL A 247 7.21 9.50 9.22
CA VAL A 247 7.05 8.22 8.51
C VAL A 247 7.96 7.21 9.19
N SER A 248 7.34 6.22 9.81
CA SER A 248 8.05 5.16 10.53
C SER A 248 8.07 3.88 9.70
N LEU A 249 9.22 3.59 9.08
CA LEU A 249 9.48 2.38 8.29
C LEU A 249 10.31 1.39 9.11
N PHE A 250 9.68 0.66 10.02
CA PHE A 250 10.37 -0.41 10.75
C PHE A 250 10.28 -1.70 9.96
N ARG A 251 11.29 -2.00 9.14
CA ARG A 251 11.44 -3.35 8.57
C ARG A 251 11.65 -4.39 9.66
N ALA A 252 12.46 -4.03 10.65
CA ALA A 252 12.84 -4.81 11.81
C ALA A 252 12.96 -3.90 13.03
N VAL A 253 12.90 -4.51 14.23
CA VAL A 253 13.19 -3.87 15.50
C VAL A 253 14.30 -4.68 16.17
N GLU A 254 15.52 -4.17 16.07
CA GLU A 254 16.73 -4.77 16.63
C GLU A 254 16.97 -4.26 18.06
N ASP A 255 17.69 -5.04 18.85
CA ASP A 255 18.23 -4.64 20.16
C ASP A 255 17.22 -4.02 21.15
N VAL A 256 16.06 -4.65 21.31
CA VAL A 256 15.07 -4.26 22.33
C VAL A 256 15.66 -4.41 23.74
N LEU A 257 15.93 -3.28 24.39
CA LEU A 257 16.41 -3.19 25.76
C LEU A 257 15.26 -3.32 26.76
N GLU A 258 15.39 -4.21 27.74
CA GLU A 258 14.35 -4.41 28.74
C GLU A 258 14.56 -3.45 29.92
N THR A 259 13.58 -2.57 30.15
CA THR A 259 13.59 -1.68 31.31
C THR A 259 13.56 -2.51 32.62
N PRO A 260 14.05 -1.97 33.75
CA PRO A 260 13.96 -2.67 35.04
C PRO A 260 12.51 -3.05 35.40
N LYS A 261 11.55 -2.17 35.07
CA LYS A 261 10.11 -2.41 35.26
C LYS A 261 9.64 -3.61 34.44
N PHE A 262 10.01 -3.66 33.16
CA PHE A 262 9.66 -4.76 32.28
C PHE A 262 10.26 -6.09 32.76
N ARG A 263 11.55 -6.10 33.12
CA ARG A 263 12.22 -7.31 33.63
C ARG A 263 11.55 -7.86 34.89
N SER A 264 11.16 -6.97 35.80
CA SER A 264 10.42 -7.34 37.01
C SER A 264 9.01 -7.87 36.73
N ALA A 265 8.34 -7.37 35.69
CA ALA A 265 7.04 -7.90 35.26
C ALA A 265 7.20 -9.27 34.56
N LEU A 266 8.18 -9.40 33.67
CA LEU A 266 8.45 -10.62 32.92
C LEU A 266 8.82 -11.80 33.83
N SER A 267 9.63 -11.56 34.87
CA SER A 267 10.07 -12.62 35.79
C SER A 267 8.93 -13.24 36.61
N LYS A 268 7.79 -12.52 36.75
CA LYS A 268 6.58 -13.00 37.42
C LYS A 268 5.69 -13.86 36.51
N LEU A 269 5.93 -13.85 35.21
CA LEU A 269 5.19 -14.68 34.25
C LEU A 269 5.77 -16.09 34.23
N ASP A 270 5.01 -17.05 33.71
CA ASP A 270 5.48 -18.43 33.58
C ASP A 270 6.69 -18.55 32.62
N SER A 271 7.46 -19.62 32.79
CA SER A 271 8.69 -19.85 32.01
C SER A 271 8.45 -19.96 30.50
N GLN A 272 7.25 -20.35 30.06
CA GLN A 272 6.91 -20.46 28.65
C GLN A 272 6.70 -19.07 28.04
N LEU A 273 6.01 -18.17 28.73
CA LEU A 273 5.87 -16.76 28.33
C LEU A 273 7.22 -16.05 28.27
N GLN A 274 8.12 -16.31 29.23
CA GLN A 274 9.46 -15.75 29.23
C GLN A 274 10.27 -16.19 28.00
N LYS A 275 10.28 -17.50 27.68
CA LYS A 275 10.91 -18.02 26.46
C LYS A 275 10.28 -17.47 25.18
N LEU A 276 8.95 -17.32 25.19
CA LEU A 276 8.22 -16.79 24.05
C LEU A 276 8.59 -15.34 23.80
N TRP A 277 8.74 -14.51 24.84
CA TRP A 277 9.24 -13.15 24.69
C TRP A 277 10.62 -13.10 24.01
N SER A 278 11.57 -13.95 24.43
CA SER A 278 12.88 -14.07 23.75
C SER A 278 12.73 -14.41 22.27
N THR A 279 11.81 -15.32 21.93
CA THR A 279 11.49 -15.67 20.53
C THR A 279 10.92 -14.47 19.78
N ARG A 280 10.05 -13.67 20.42
CA ARG A 280 9.43 -12.48 19.81
C ARG A 280 10.44 -11.37 19.54
N LYS A 281 11.46 -11.20 20.39
CA LYS A 281 12.59 -10.30 20.10
C LYS A 281 13.36 -10.74 18.85
N ALA A 282 13.63 -12.04 18.70
CA ALA A 282 14.28 -12.57 17.51
C ALA A 282 13.41 -12.41 16.24
N ASP A 283 12.10 -12.62 16.37
CA ASP A 283 11.14 -12.37 15.29
C ASP A 283 11.11 -10.88 14.89
N LEU A 284 11.09 -9.96 15.86
CA LEU A 284 11.12 -8.52 15.63
C LEU A 284 12.39 -8.07 14.89
N ALA A 285 13.55 -8.62 15.29
CA ALA A 285 14.82 -8.37 14.62
C ALA A 285 14.85 -8.91 13.18
N ARG A 286 14.07 -9.95 12.88
CA ARG A 286 13.93 -10.47 11.52
C ARG A 286 12.96 -9.64 10.68
N SER A 287 11.76 -9.40 11.20
CA SER A 287 10.76 -8.56 10.53
C SER A 287 9.58 -8.21 11.44
N THR A 288 9.17 -6.95 11.44
CA THR A 288 7.94 -6.47 12.10
C THR A 288 6.66 -6.95 11.40
N ALA A 289 6.74 -7.38 10.14
CA ALA A 289 5.60 -7.79 9.33
C ALA A 289 5.08 -9.20 9.68
N LEU A 290 5.72 -9.92 10.60
CA LEU A 290 5.28 -11.25 11.00
C LEU A 290 3.93 -11.18 11.71
N LYS A 291 2.93 -11.89 11.17
CA LYS A 291 1.57 -11.94 11.75
C LYS A 291 1.53 -12.39 13.21
N SER A 292 2.49 -13.21 13.64
CA SER A 292 2.65 -13.63 15.02
C SER A 292 2.94 -12.48 15.99
N LEU A 293 3.58 -11.41 15.49
CA LEU A 293 3.93 -10.21 16.25
C LEU A 293 2.78 -9.22 16.34
N ASP A 294 1.92 -9.12 15.31
CA ASP A 294 0.85 -8.11 15.25
C ASP A 294 1.36 -6.71 15.68
N PHE A 295 2.57 -6.36 15.22
CA PHE A 295 3.29 -5.15 15.59
C PHE A 295 2.54 -3.93 15.03
N LYS A 296 2.28 -2.95 15.90
CA LYS A 296 1.51 -1.76 15.55
C LYS A 296 1.74 -0.63 16.55
N PRO A 297 1.58 0.64 16.15
CA PRO A 297 1.53 1.75 17.09
C PRO A 297 0.48 1.54 18.19
N TRP A 298 0.77 2.01 19.40
CA TRP A 298 -0.09 1.92 20.58
C TRP A 298 -0.35 3.30 21.19
N LYS A 299 -1.13 4.10 20.47
CA LYS A 299 -1.40 5.51 20.75
C LYS A 299 -1.98 5.79 22.13
N LYS A 300 -2.70 4.83 22.74
CA LYS A 300 -3.25 4.99 24.10
C LYS A 300 -2.16 5.24 25.15
N ALA A 301 -0.94 4.77 24.92
CA ALA A 301 0.18 4.95 25.84
C ALA A 301 1.10 6.13 25.47
N GLY A 302 0.77 6.87 24.42
CA GLY A 302 1.54 8.04 23.97
C GLY A 302 2.14 7.87 22.57
N PRO A 303 2.78 8.95 22.05
CA PRO A 303 3.60 8.87 20.85
C PRO A 303 4.76 7.90 21.09
N ASP A 304 5.26 7.27 20.03
CA ASP A 304 6.40 6.34 20.06
C ASP A 304 6.22 5.03 20.83
N ILE A 305 5.02 4.74 21.33
CA ILE A 305 4.72 3.44 21.90
C ILE A 305 4.15 2.53 20.82
N TYR A 306 4.63 1.30 20.77
CA TYR A 306 4.23 0.23 19.87
C TYR A 306 3.80 -0.97 20.68
N SER A 307 2.84 -1.74 20.19
CA SER A 307 2.41 -2.98 20.82
C SER A 307 2.78 -4.18 19.97
N VAL A 308 3.41 -5.15 20.61
CA VAL A 308 3.74 -6.45 20.03
C VAL A 308 2.99 -7.55 20.78
N ARG A 309 2.46 -8.51 20.03
CA ARG A 309 1.83 -9.71 20.55
C ARG A 309 2.89 -10.68 21.01
N VAL A 310 2.75 -11.18 22.24
CA VAL A 310 3.59 -12.25 22.78
C VAL A 310 2.92 -13.59 22.49
N ASN A 311 1.66 -13.75 22.91
CA ASN A 311 0.79 -14.89 22.56
C ASN A 311 -0.66 -14.44 22.31
N GLY A 312 -1.63 -15.37 22.29
CA GLY A 312 -3.04 -15.05 22.07
C GLY A 312 -3.66 -14.10 23.11
N ASN A 313 -3.18 -14.11 24.36
CA ASN A 313 -3.71 -13.31 25.47
C ASN A 313 -2.73 -12.25 26.01
N TYR A 314 -1.45 -12.27 25.62
CA TYR A 314 -0.41 -11.40 26.18
C TYR A 314 0.20 -10.49 25.12
N ARG A 315 0.50 -9.26 25.53
CA ARG A 315 1.19 -8.26 24.71
C ARG A 315 2.30 -7.59 25.50
N ALA A 316 3.28 -7.08 24.77
CA ALA A 316 4.27 -6.16 25.26
C ALA A 316 4.10 -4.79 24.59
N HIS A 317 4.47 -3.72 25.32
CA HIS A 317 4.58 -2.37 24.80
C HIS A 317 6.06 -1.99 24.71
N LEU A 318 6.45 -1.49 23.55
CA LEU A 318 7.79 -1.03 23.23
C LEU A 318 7.76 0.48 23.03
N ARG A 319 8.71 1.21 23.60
CA ARG A 319 8.93 2.62 23.30
C ARG A 319 10.11 2.74 22.33
N HIS A 320 9.94 3.52 21.27
CA HIS A 320 11.03 3.90 20.40
C HIS A 320 11.59 5.25 20.86
N ASP A 321 12.85 5.26 21.29
CA ASP A 321 13.57 6.49 21.56
C ASP A 321 14.16 6.99 20.24
N ARG A 322 13.60 8.07 19.69
CA ARG A 322 14.01 8.58 18.36
C ARG A 322 15.40 9.20 18.37
N ASP A 323 15.78 9.81 19.49
CA ASP A 323 17.04 10.54 19.61
C ASP A 323 18.20 9.54 19.70
N GLU A 324 18.05 8.53 20.54
CA GLU A 324 19.06 7.48 20.72
C GLU A 324 18.94 6.34 19.70
N ARG A 325 17.81 6.27 18.97
CA ARG A 325 17.44 5.16 18.06
C ARG A 325 17.39 3.80 18.76
N VAL A 326 16.98 3.79 20.03
CA VAL A 326 16.93 2.61 20.89
C VAL A 326 15.48 2.20 21.15
N TRP A 327 15.24 0.89 21.20
CA TRP A 327 13.95 0.34 21.58
C TRP A 327 13.95 -0.13 23.03
N PHE A 328 12.96 0.31 23.79
CA PHE A 328 12.78 -0.09 25.18
C PHE A 328 11.51 -0.92 25.34
N ALA A 329 11.61 -2.10 25.94
CA ALA A 329 10.45 -2.82 26.42
C ALA A 329 9.99 -2.21 27.75
N GLU A 330 8.80 -1.61 27.75
CA GLU A 330 8.28 -0.78 28.86
C GLU A 330 7.26 -1.54 29.73
N ALA A 331 6.40 -2.36 29.10
CA ALA A 331 5.40 -3.15 29.80
C ALA A 331 5.11 -4.50 29.12
N ILE A 332 4.74 -5.50 29.90
CA ILE A 332 4.21 -6.80 29.43
C ILE A 332 3.05 -7.22 30.33
N GLY A 333 2.00 -7.78 29.74
CA GLY A 333 0.82 -8.22 30.49
C GLY A 333 -0.24 -8.84 29.60
N ASP A 334 -1.32 -9.30 30.22
CA ASP A 334 -2.48 -9.81 29.49
C ASP A 334 -3.22 -8.68 28.75
N HIS A 335 -4.14 -9.06 27.85
CA HIS A 335 -4.89 -8.14 27.00
C HIS A 335 -5.61 -7.04 27.80
N LYS A 336 -6.18 -7.36 28.95
CA LYS A 336 -6.93 -6.42 29.78
C LYS A 336 -5.98 -5.46 30.50
N ALA A 337 -4.94 -5.98 31.14
CA ALA A 337 -3.92 -5.20 31.82
C ALA A 337 -3.20 -4.23 30.87
N MET A 338 -3.07 -4.61 29.60
CA MET A 338 -2.42 -3.80 28.56
C MET A 338 -3.39 -2.87 27.80
N GLY A 339 -4.67 -2.83 28.16
CA GLY A 339 -5.68 -1.93 27.56
C GLY A 339 -6.17 -2.32 26.15
N HIS A 340 -6.02 -3.60 25.79
CA HIS A 340 -6.48 -4.22 24.53
C HIS A 340 -7.78 -5.03 24.69
N GLY A 341 -8.39 -5.02 25.88
CA GLY A 341 -9.66 -5.69 26.20
C GLY A 341 -10.87 -4.77 26.19
#